data_AF-A0A7J7JQY1-F1
#
_entry.id   AF-A0A7J7JQY1-F1
#
_cell.length_a   1.000
_cell.length_b   1.000
_cell.length_c   1.000
_cell.angle_alpha   90.00
_cell.angle_beta   90.00
_cell.angle_gamma   90.00
#
_symmetry.space_group_name_H-M   'P 1'
#
loop_
_entity.id
_entity.type
_entity.pdbx_description
1 polymer ?
#
loop_
_entity_poly.entity_id
_entity_poly.type
_entity_poly.pdbx_seq_one_letter_code
_entity_poly.pdbx_strand_id
1 'polypeptide(L)'
;MRLRRPMMIQSVEQYQFLHQAVYEQRATTGFVSTPNDLATKITTFEQNQGSSKDIISQEFWHIEKRVKMAKFDFSFGKDSANKEKNRFSEILPDRKYSPYISGNNGIYINAIFVNTYREKNQWLATQLPLSNTIVDFWQLVEDQDVKVVLQLDAYQIPFYPRADDEQMTEGPFTIHRIKTENLEFVTNIALQIKSKKRELNNRCVGEGVGG
;
A
#
# COMPACT_ATOMS: atom_id res chain seq x y z
N MET A 1 -41.03 7.94 3.50
CA MET A 1 -40.32 6.67 3.76
C MET A 1 -40.79 5.96 5.02
N ARG A 2 -40.63 6.54 6.23
CA ARG A 2 -41.07 5.90 7.48
C ARG A 2 -42.58 5.64 7.60
N LEU A 3 -43.41 6.41 6.90
CA LEU A 3 -44.86 6.20 6.80
C LEU A 3 -45.26 4.91 6.06
N ARG A 4 -44.41 4.39 5.16
CA ARG A 4 -44.68 3.17 4.38
C ARG A 4 -43.91 1.94 4.89
N ARG A 5 -42.79 2.16 5.58
CA ARG A 5 -42.02 1.11 6.26
C ARG A 5 -41.41 1.70 7.54
N PRO A 6 -41.96 1.35 8.72
CA PRO A 6 -41.42 1.80 9.99
C PRO A 6 -39.93 1.46 10.12
N MET A 7 -39.20 2.23 10.91
CA MET A 7 -37.77 2.01 11.17
C MET A 7 -36.88 2.05 9.90
N MET A 8 -37.27 2.82 8.88
CA MET A 8 -36.36 3.11 7.76
C MET A 8 -35.33 4.16 8.17
N ILE A 9 -34.03 3.83 8.00
CA ILE A 9 -32.86 4.56 8.51
C ILE A 9 -32.94 4.68 10.04
N GLN A 10 -32.28 3.76 10.74
CA GLN A 10 -32.47 3.53 12.18
C GLN A 10 -31.43 4.24 13.03
N SER A 11 -30.25 4.51 12.49
CA SER A 11 -29.15 5.13 13.22
C SER A 11 -28.78 6.50 12.66
N VAL A 12 -28.18 7.33 13.52
CA VAL A 12 -27.67 8.66 13.12
C VAL A 12 -26.56 8.50 12.09
N GLU A 13 -25.72 7.48 12.23
CA GLU A 13 -24.62 7.17 11.31
C GLU A 13 -25.15 6.82 9.91
N GLN A 14 -26.24 6.06 9.81
CA GLN A 14 -26.88 5.75 8.52
C GLN A 14 -27.43 7.03 7.86
N TYR A 15 -28.03 7.92 8.66
CA TYR A 15 -28.54 9.19 8.15
C TYR A 15 -27.39 10.11 7.68
N GLN A 16 -26.31 10.21 8.46
CA GLN A 16 -25.09 10.94 8.09
C GLN A 16 -24.46 10.39 6.81
N PHE A 17 -24.36 9.06 6.69
CA PHE A 17 -23.84 8.40 5.49
C PHE A 17 -24.66 8.74 4.24
N LEU A 18 -25.99 8.81 4.35
CA LEU A 18 -26.84 9.19 3.22
C LEU A 18 -26.57 10.62 2.73
N HIS A 19 -26.43 11.58 3.65
CA HIS A 19 -26.03 12.95 3.29
C HIS A 19 -24.64 12.99 2.67
N GLN A 20 -23.69 12.21 3.21
CA GLN A 20 -22.35 12.08 2.64
C GLN A 20 -22.37 11.50 1.23
N ALA A 21 -23.18 10.48 0.96
CA ALA A 21 -23.30 9.86 -0.36
C ALA A 21 -23.88 10.83 -1.40
N VAL A 22 -24.91 11.61 -1.05
CA VAL A 22 -25.49 12.64 -1.93
C VAL A 22 -24.48 13.76 -2.19
N TYR A 23 -23.77 14.20 -1.16
CA TYR A 23 -22.70 15.18 -1.30
C TYR A 23 -21.57 14.66 -2.19
N GLU A 24 -21.17 13.39 -2.01
CA GLU A 24 -20.17 12.72 -2.85
C GLU A 24 -20.55 12.74 -4.31
N GLN A 25 -21.75 12.25 -4.63
CA GLN A 25 -22.25 12.23 -5.99
C GLN A 25 -22.21 13.62 -6.61
N ARG A 26 -22.68 14.65 -5.91
CA ARG A 26 -22.69 16.02 -6.44
C ARG A 26 -21.28 16.58 -6.67
N ALA A 27 -20.33 16.25 -5.79
CA ALA A 27 -18.97 16.74 -5.89
C ALA A 27 -18.13 16.01 -6.96
N THR A 28 -18.48 14.76 -7.31
CA THR A 28 -17.67 13.92 -8.22
C THR A 28 -18.36 13.55 -9.53
N THR A 29 -19.53 14.13 -9.82
CA THR A 29 -20.25 13.86 -11.07
C THR A 29 -19.42 14.33 -12.27
N GLY A 30 -19.29 13.48 -13.30
CA GLY A 30 -18.63 13.82 -14.57
C GLY A 30 -17.17 13.33 -14.71
N PHE A 31 -16.56 12.83 -13.63
CA PHE A 31 -15.17 12.35 -13.65
C PHE A 31 -15.01 10.94 -14.23
N VAL A 32 -16.08 10.15 -14.26
CA VAL A 32 -16.06 8.83 -14.94
C VAL A 32 -16.08 9.05 -16.45
N SER A 33 -15.16 8.39 -17.14
CA SER A 33 -15.01 8.46 -18.60
C SER A 33 -15.21 7.07 -19.19
N THR A 34 -15.93 6.97 -20.30
CA THR A 34 -15.91 5.76 -21.10
C THR A 34 -14.69 5.78 -22.03
N PRO A 35 -14.24 4.62 -22.56
CA PRO A 35 -13.16 4.59 -23.54
C PRO A 35 -13.41 5.49 -24.77
N ASN A 36 -14.68 5.66 -25.17
CA ASN A 36 -15.06 6.48 -26.31
C ASN A 36 -14.88 7.99 -26.04
N ASP A 37 -15.05 8.41 -24.78
CA ASP A 37 -14.96 9.82 -24.38
C ASP A 37 -13.53 10.25 -24.05
N LEU A 38 -12.61 9.29 -23.89
CA LEU A 38 -11.26 9.53 -23.39
C LEU A 38 -10.46 10.46 -24.29
N ALA A 39 -10.48 10.23 -25.61
CA ALA A 39 -9.75 11.06 -26.57
C ALA A 39 -10.22 12.53 -26.50
N THR A 40 -11.53 12.75 -26.50
CA THR A 40 -12.11 14.09 -26.40
C THR A 40 -11.77 14.77 -25.09
N LYS A 41 -11.77 14.03 -23.97
CA LYS A 41 -11.38 14.56 -22.66
C LYS A 41 -9.91 14.96 -22.61
N ILE A 42 -9.00 14.16 -23.17
CA ILE A 42 -7.57 14.48 -23.26
C ILE A 42 -7.36 15.75 -24.08
N THR A 43 -7.94 15.84 -25.28
CA THR A 43 -7.81 17.05 -26.12
C THR A 43 -8.38 18.28 -25.42
N THR A 44 -9.50 18.14 -24.72
CA THR A 44 -10.10 19.23 -23.93
C THR A 44 -9.16 19.67 -22.81
N PHE A 45 -8.49 18.73 -22.13
CA PHE A 45 -7.50 19.05 -21.10
C PHE A 45 -6.31 19.82 -21.71
N GLU A 46 -5.72 19.33 -22.79
CA GLU A 46 -4.58 19.97 -23.46
C GLU A 46 -4.91 21.41 -23.90
N GLN A 47 -6.11 21.63 -24.42
CA GLN A 47 -6.56 22.97 -24.86
C GLN A 47 -6.80 23.95 -23.71
N ASN A 48 -7.13 23.46 -22.51
CA ASN A 48 -7.47 24.27 -21.35
C ASN A 48 -6.36 24.34 -20.30
N GLN A 49 -5.19 23.77 -20.58
CA GLN A 49 -4.06 23.71 -19.67
C GLN A 49 -3.63 25.12 -19.24
N GLY A 50 -3.51 25.35 -17.93
CA GLY A 50 -3.14 26.66 -17.36
C GLY A 50 -4.26 27.70 -17.31
N SER A 51 -5.46 27.39 -17.81
CA SER A 51 -6.64 28.23 -17.61
C SER A 51 -7.28 28.00 -16.23
N SER A 52 -8.12 28.94 -15.78
CA SER A 52 -8.95 28.75 -14.57
C SER A 52 -9.97 27.59 -14.70
N LYS A 53 -10.13 27.05 -15.92
CA LYS A 53 -11.01 25.92 -16.23
C LYS A 53 -10.26 24.59 -16.38
N ASP A 54 -8.99 24.52 -15.99
CA ASP A 54 -8.27 23.26 -16.00
C ASP A 54 -8.98 22.21 -15.13
N ILE A 55 -9.48 21.17 -15.80
CA ILE A 55 -10.30 20.10 -15.21
C ILE A 55 -9.45 19.27 -14.24
N ILE A 56 -8.17 19.00 -14.56
CA ILE A 56 -7.30 18.19 -13.69
C ILE A 56 -7.02 18.92 -12.39
N SER A 57 -6.72 20.22 -12.45
CA SER A 57 -6.55 21.04 -11.24
C SER A 57 -7.80 21.04 -10.35
N GLN A 58 -8.99 21.09 -10.96
CA GLN A 58 -10.25 21.00 -10.21
C GLN A 58 -10.44 19.62 -9.58
N GLU A 59 -10.22 18.52 -10.32
CA GLU A 59 -10.30 17.16 -9.80
C GLU A 59 -9.31 16.94 -8.64
N PHE A 60 -8.06 17.38 -8.80
CA PHE A 60 -7.04 17.26 -7.78
C PHE A 60 -7.39 18.06 -6.52
N TRP A 61 -7.94 19.28 -6.66
CA TRP A 61 -8.42 20.06 -5.54
C TRP A 61 -9.53 19.35 -4.74
N HIS A 62 -10.44 18.65 -5.42
CA HIS A 62 -11.46 17.84 -4.75
C HIS A 62 -10.82 16.70 -3.95
N ILE A 63 -9.82 16.01 -4.50
CA ILE A 63 -9.05 14.98 -3.78
C ILE A 63 -8.43 15.57 -2.52
N GLU A 64 -7.75 16.72 -2.60
CA GLU A 64 -7.16 17.37 -1.42
C GLU A 64 -8.18 17.70 -0.34
N LYS A 65 -9.37 18.21 -0.74
CA LYS A 65 -10.46 18.49 0.20
C LYS A 65 -10.93 17.22 0.91
N ARG A 66 -11.04 16.10 0.19
CA ARG A 66 -11.42 14.80 0.77
C ARG A 66 -10.41 14.32 1.78
N VAL A 67 -9.12 14.40 1.46
CA VAL A 67 -8.04 14.02 2.39
C VAL A 67 -8.12 14.86 3.66
N LYS A 68 -8.37 16.17 3.57
CA LYS A 68 -8.51 17.06 4.74
C LYS A 68 -9.74 16.76 5.60
N MET A 69 -10.82 16.22 5.01
CA MET A 69 -12.04 15.85 5.72
C MET A 69 -11.97 14.44 6.33
N ALA A 70 -11.11 13.58 5.78
CA ALA A 70 -10.91 12.24 6.29
C ALA A 70 -10.25 12.29 7.68
N LYS A 71 -10.74 11.43 8.56
CA LYS A 71 -10.15 11.23 9.88
C LYS A 71 -9.19 10.05 9.80
N PHE A 72 -7.90 10.34 9.93
CA PHE A 72 -6.86 9.33 9.94
C PHE A 72 -6.32 9.13 11.35
N ASP A 73 -6.02 7.88 11.71
CA ASP A 73 -5.30 7.55 12.95
C ASP A 73 -3.82 7.27 12.67
N PHE A 74 -2.98 8.29 12.87
CA PHE A 74 -1.53 8.19 12.74
C PHE A 74 -0.81 7.92 14.07
N SER A 75 -1.55 7.60 15.14
CA SER A 75 -0.96 7.43 16.48
C SER A 75 0.15 6.39 16.50
N PHE A 76 -0.02 5.29 15.75
CA PHE A 76 0.92 4.19 15.75
C PHE A 76 2.28 4.54 15.12
N GLY A 77 2.28 5.30 14.01
CA GLY A 77 3.52 5.80 13.40
C GLY A 77 4.16 6.95 14.17
N LYS A 78 3.36 7.71 14.95
CA LYS A 78 3.84 8.80 15.83
C LYS A 78 4.42 8.32 17.16
N ASP A 79 4.21 7.06 17.51
CA ASP A 79 4.76 6.47 18.72
C ASP A 79 6.30 6.64 18.74
N SER A 80 6.84 7.03 19.89
CA SER A 80 8.29 7.24 20.07
C SER A 80 9.15 6.05 19.63
N ALA A 81 8.65 4.82 19.77
CA ALA A 81 9.34 3.61 19.34
C ALA A 81 9.37 3.44 17.81
N ASN A 82 8.46 4.09 17.09
CA ASN A 82 8.26 3.93 15.65
C ASN A 82 8.68 5.15 14.82
N LYS A 83 8.92 6.31 15.43
CA LYS A 83 9.29 7.56 14.73
C LYS A 83 10.47 7.35 13.77
N GLU A 84 11.54 6.72 14.24
CA GLU A 84 12.76 6.45 13.48
C GLU A 84 12.58 5.40 12.37
N LYS A 85 11.42 4.73 12.30
CA LYS A 85 11.07 3.77 11.25
C LYS A 85 10.38 4.44 10.05
N ASN A 86 10.10 5.75 10.12
CA ASN A 86 9.45 6.52 9.07
C ASN A 86 10.46 7.36 8.31
N ARG A 87 10.42 7.29 6.97
CA ARG A 87 11.28 8.13 6.12
C ARG A 87 10.90 9.61 6.17
N PHE A 88 9.59 9.88 6.24
CA PHE A 88 9.02 11.23 6.32
C PHE A 88 8.06 11.30 7.50
N SER A 89 8.16 12.34 8.31
CA SER A 89 7.33 12.48 9.52
C SER A 89 5.88 12.84 9.19
N GLU A 90 5.67 13.38 7.98
CA GLU A 90 4.39 13.82 7.43
C GLU A 90 3.64 12.68 6.73
N ILE A 91 4.33 11.61 6.32
CA ILE A 91 3.76 10.49 5.57
C ILE A 91 3.74 9.26 6.48
N LEU A 92 2.61 9.12 7.20
CA LEU A 92 2.39 8.03 8.14
C LEU A 92 1.19 7.19 7.69
N PRO A 93 1.21 5.87 7.93
CA PRO A 93 0.09 5.02 7.60
C PRO A 93 -1.03 5.22 8.62
N ASP A 94 -2.27 5.23 8.15
CA ASP A 94 -3.43 5.11 9.04
C ASP A 94 -3.48 3.69 9.62
N ARG A 95 -3.53 3.60 10.95
CA ARG A 95 -3.57 2.34 11.70
C ARG A 95 -4.61 1.35 11.18
N LYS A 96 -5.74 1.83 10.67
CA LYS A 96 -6.81 0.98 10.13
C LYS A 96 -6.35 0.14 8.93
N TYR A 97 -5.41 0.65 8.14
CA TYR A 97 -4.92 0.01 6.92
C TYR A 97 -3.49 -0.53 7.05
N SER A 98 -2.81 -0.26 8.17
CA SER A 98 -1.46 -0.77 8.42
C SER A 98 -1.42 -2.30 8.58
N PRO A 99 -0.45 -2.99 7.96
CA PRO A 99 -0.17 -4.39 8.27
C PRO A 99 0.50 -4.52 9.63
N TYR A 100 0.36 -5.71 10.23
CA TYR A 100 1.13 -6.12 11.40
C TYR A 100 2.25 -7.07 10.96
N ILE A 101 3.44 -6.91 11.54
CA ILE A 101 4.57 -7.81 11.36
C ILE A 101 4.87 -8.59 12.65
N SER A 102 5.30 -9.84 12.52
CA SER A 102 5.49 -10.81 13.60
C SER A 102 6.92 -10.82 14.18
N GLY A 103 7.67 -9.74 13.97
CA GLY A 103 9.10 -9.64 14.28
C GLY A 103 9.43 -9.16 15.70
N ASN A 104 10.66 -9.47 16.13
CA ASN A 104 11.19 -9.05 17.44
C ASN A 104 11.43 -7.54 17.55
N ASN A 105 11.51 -6.83 16.41
CA ASN A 105 11.71 -5.39 16.34
C ASN A 105 10.41 -4.59 16.51
N GLY A 106 9.33 -5.23 16.96
CA GLY A 106 8.01 -4.64 17.09
C GLY A 106 7.09 -4.96 15.91
N ILE A 107 5.84 -4.50 16.00
CA ILE A 107 4.76 -4.88 15.06
C ILE A 107 4.50 -3.83 13.97
N TYR A 108 5.37 -2.81 13.86
CA TYR A 108 5.19 -1.65 12.99
C TYR A 108 6.18 -1.62 11.82
N ILE A 109 5.64 -1.35 10.65
CA ILE A 109 6.35 -0.87 9.46
C ILE A 109 5.48 0.18 8.76
N ASN A 110 6.11 1.18 8.13
CA ASN A 110 5.37 2.20 7.37
C ASN A 110 4.87 1.63 6.03
N ALA A 111 3.71 1.00 6.10
CA ALA A 111 3.00 0.41 4.98
C ALA A 111 1.49 0.46 5.18
N ILE A 112 0.72 0.35 4.09
CA ILE A 112 -0.73 0.20 4.10
C ILE A 112 -1.19 -0.86 3.11
N PHE A 113 -2.29 -1.53 3.44
CA PHE A 113 -3.07 -2.30 2.49
C PHE A 113 -3.84 -1.38 1.54
N VAL A 114 -3.81 -1.73 0.26
CA VAL A 114 -4.50 -1.06 -0.83
C VAL A 114 -5.41 -2.06 -1.53
N ASN A 115 -6.61 -1.62 -1.85
CA ASN A 115 -7.56 -2.42 -2.61
C ASN A 115 -7.16 -2.45 -4.09
N THR A 116 -7.35 -3.59 -4.72
CA THR A 116 -7.32 -3.69 -6.18
C THR A 116 -8.69 -3.41 -6.76
N TYR A 117 -8.79 -3.42 -8.09
CA TYR A 117 -10.06 -3.38 -8.79
C TYR A 117 -11.03 -4.51 -8.36
N ARG A 118 -10.51 -5.72 -8.12
CA ARG A 118 -11.35 -6.91 -7.84
C ARG A 118 -11.46 -7.25 -6.36
N GLU A 119 -10.42 -7.01 -5.59
CA GLU A 119 -10.27 -7.57 -4.26
C GLU A 119 -9.72 -6.55 -3.27
N LYS A 120 -10.22 -6.61 -2.02
CA LYS A 120 -9.77 -5.74 -0.93
C LYS A 120 -8.43 -6.20 -0.37
N ASN A 121 -7.61 -5.25 0.08
CA ASN A 121 -6.36 -5.47 0.79
C ASN A 121 -5.36 -6.40 0.08
N GLN A 122 -5.34 -6.41 -1.25
CA GLN A 122 -4.43 -7.29 -2.02
C GLN A 122 -3.08 -6.66 -2.35
N TRP A 123 -3.00 -5.32 -2.33
CA TRP A 123 -1.74 -4.62 -2.58
C TRP A 123 -1.20 -4.06 -1.28
N LEU A 124 0.12 -3.95 -1.21
CA LEU A 124 0.82 -3.26 -0.13
C LEU A 124 1.58 -2.08 -0.72
N ALA A 125 1.29 -0.89 -0.22
CA ALA A 125 2.08 0.29 -0.48
C ALA A 125 2.98 0.56 0.74
N THR A 126 4.29 0.69 0.52
CA THR A 126 5.28 0.91 1.58
C THR A 126 6.32 1.92 1.11
N GLN A 127 6.94 2.63 2.05
CA GLN A 127 8.16 3.37 1.76
C GLN A 127 9.31 2.41 1.37
N LEU A 128 10.34 2.94 0.71
CA LEU A 128 11.60 2.20 0.58
C LEU A 128 12.16 1.88 1.98
N PRO A 129 12.65 0.65 2.23
CA PRO A 129 13.29 0.28 3.48
C PRO A 129 14.41 1.26 3.88
N LEU A 130 14.48 1.55 5.17
CA LEU A 130 15.57 2.29 5.81
C LEU A 130 16.58 1.26 6.33
N SER A 131 17.81 1.67 6.63
CA SER A 131 18.83 0.77 7.19
C SER A 131 18.36 0.02 8.44
N ASN A 132 17.57 0.68 9.29
CA ASN A 132 16.99 0.09 10.50
C ASN A 132 15.67 -0.67 10.28
N THR A 133 15.11 -0.70 9.06
CA THR A 133 13.83 -1.38 8.74
C THR A 133 13.95 -2.44 7.64
N ILE A 134 15.16 -2.80 7.18
CA ILE A 134 15.35 -3.88 6.18
C ILE A 134 14.79 -5.21 6.69
N VAL A 135 15.08 -5.58 7.94
CA VAL A 135 14.54 -6.82 8.54
C VAL A 135 13.01 -6.78 8.64
N ASP A 136 12.46 -5.62 9.04
CA ASP A 136 11.01 -5.42 9.14
C ASP A 136 10.32 -5.55 7.77
N PHE A 137 10.97 -5.07 6.71
CA PHE A 137 10.49 -5.20 5.33
C PHE A 137 10.46 -6.66 4.88
N TRP A 138 11.51 -7.44 5.14
CA TRP A 138 11.50 -8.86 4.79
C TRP A 138 10.51 -9.67 5.64
N GLN A 139 10.30 -9.26 6.90
CA GLN A 139 9.23 -9.82 7.73
C GLN A 139 7.85 -9.51 7.16
N LEU A 140 7.62 -8.29 6.66
CA LEU A 140 6.37 -7.95 5.96
C LEU A 140 6.15 -8.84 4.74
N VAL A 141 7.19 -9.02 3.91
CA VAL A 141 7.13 -9.88 2.71
C VAL A 141 6.77 -11.32 3.08
N GLU A 142 7.38 -11.87 4.14
CA GLU A 142 7.07 -13.22 4.61
C GLU A 142 5.67 -13.33 5.23
N ASP A 143 5.32 -12.43 6.16
CA ASP A 143 4.05 -12.50 6.90
C ASP A 143 2.83 -12.31 6.01
N GLN A 144 2.97 -11.50 4.95
CA GLN A 144 1.88 -11.20 3.99
C GLN A 144 1.99 -12.02 2.71
N ASP A 145 2.88 -13.02 2.66
CA ASP A 145 3.12 -13.92 1.53
C ASP A 145 3.32 -13.21 0.18
N VAL A 146 4.05 -12.08 0.20
CA VAL A 146 4.29 -11.25 -0.99
C VAL A 146 5.18 -12.00 -1.99
N LYS A 147 4.73 -12.08 -3.24
CA LYS A 147 5.45 -12.77 -4.34
C LYS A 147 6.20 -11.84 -5.27
N VAL A 148 5.74 -10.59 -5.38
CA VAL A 148 6.28 -9.60 -6.30
C VAL A 148 6.46 -8.30 -5.53
N VAL A 149 7.67 -7.75 -5.61
CA VAL A 149 8.01 -6.43 -5.08
C VAL A 149 8.21 -5.50 -6.26
N LEU A 150 7.45 -4.41 -6.31
CA LEU A 150 7.63 -3.35 -7.30
C LEU A 150 8.39 -2.20 -6.66
N GLN A 151 9.51 -1.83 -7.26
CA GLN A 151 10.32 -0.70 -6.85
C GLN A 151 10.18 0.41 -7.89
N LEU A 152 9.84 1.61 -7.42
CA LEU A 152 9.59 2.77 -8.29
C LEU A 152 10.70 3.84 -8.21
N ASP A 153 11.66 3.68 -7.31
CA ASP A 153 12.72 4.66 -7.09
C ASP A 153 14.05 3.94 -6.77
N ALA A 154 15.18 4.58 -7.08
CA ALA A 154 16.51 4.01 -6.93
C ALA A 154 16.92 3.91 -5.45
N TYR A 155 17.67 2.86 -5.11
CA TYR A 155 18.17 2.68 -3.75
C TYR A 155 19.34 3.62 -3.43
N GLN A 156 19.29 4.19 -2.23
CA GLN A 156 20.48 4.69 -1.54
C GLN A 156 21.16 3.58 -0.72
N ILE A 157 20.38 2.61 -0.21
CA ILE A 157 20.83 1.52 0.66
C ILE A 157 20.28 0.20 0.11
N PRO A 158 21.14 -0.80 -0.16
CA PRO A 158 20.68 -2.08 -0.68
C PRO A 158 19.90 -2.85 0.40
N PHE A 159 18.71 -3.36 0.05
CA PHE A 159 17.96 -4.31 0.87
C PHE A 159 17.90 -5.72 0.26
N TYR A 160 18.57 -5.93 -0.87
CA TYR A 160 18.86 -7.22 -1.51
C TYR A 160 20.26 -7.18 -2.16
N PRO A 161 20.86 -8.33 -2.54
CA PRO A 161 22.20 -8.41 -3.13
C PRO A 161 22.36 -7.65 -4.45
N ARG A 162 23.55 -7.06 -4.68
CA ARG A 162 23.79 -6.16 -5.83
C ARG A 162 24.10 -6.89 -7.12
N ALA A 163 24.72 -8.06 -7.05
CA ALA A 163 25.00 -8.89 -8.22
C ALA A 163 24.27 -10.23 -8.15
N ASP A 164 24.17 -10.89 -9.31
CA ASP A 164 23.67 -12.25 -9.40
C ASP A 164 24.61 -13.22 -8.68
N ASP A 165 24.04 -14.31 -8.15
CA ASP A 165 24.71 -15.33 -7.33
C ASP A 165 25.31 -14.80 -6.00
N GLU A 166 25.01 -13.56 -5.63
CA GLU A 166 25.31 -13.02 -4.31
C GLU A 166 24.17 -13.25 -3.32
N GLN A 167 24.55 -13.39 -2.05
CA GLN A 167 23.63 -13.46 -0.93
C GLN A 167 23.89 -12.36 0.09
N MET A 168 22.82 -11.94 0.76
CA MET A 168 22.84 -10.97 1.84
C MET A 168 22.03 -11.54 2.99
N THR A 169 22.52 -11.36 4.22
CA THR A 169 21.83 -11.84 5.43
C THR A 169 21.43 -10.66 6.30
N GLU A 170 20.14 -10.56 6.58
CA GLU A 170 19.52 -9.50 7.37
C GLU A 170 18.66 -10.12 8.45
N GLY A 171 19.17 -10.14 9.68
CA GLY A 171 18.52 -10.81 10.80
C GLY A 171 18.26 -12.30 10.51
N PRO A 172 17.00 -12.79 10.53
CA PRO A 172 16.67 -14.19 10.28
C PRO A 172 16.56 -14.54 8.78
N PHE A 173 16.72 -13.56 7.88
CA PHE A 173 16.52 -13.73 6.44
C PHE A 173 17.85 -13.81 5.70
N THR A 174 17.97 -14.78 4.80
CA THR A 174 19.02 -14.86 3.79
C THR A 174 18.38 -14.66 2.43
N ILE A 175 18.77 -13.58 1.74
CA ILE A 175 18.27 -13.19 0.44
C ILE A 175 19.36 -13.50 -0.58
N HIS A 176 19.04 -14.36 -1.54
CA HIS A 176 19.93 -14.75 -2.63
C HIS A 176 19.38 -14.20 -3.94
N ARG A 177 20.21 -13.49 -4.70
CA ARG A 177 19.83 -12.99 -6.02
C ARG A 177 20.18 -14.02 -7.07
N ILE A 178 19.15 -14.60 -7.68
CA ILE A 178 19.31 -15.72 -8.61
C ILE A 178 19.69 -15.21 -10.00
N LYS A 179 18.98 -14.20 -10.49
CA LYS A 179 19.16 -13.69 -11.84
C LYS A 179 18.61 -12.29 -12.00
N THR A 180 19.18 -11.58 -12.97
CA THR A 180 18.72 -10.27 -13.42
C THR A 180 18.42 -10.29 -14.91
N GLU A 181 17.28 -9.73 -15.27
CA GLU A 181 16.88 -9.53 -16.65
C GLU A 181 16.53 -8.05 -16.85
N ASN A 182 17.29 -7.37 -17.72
CA ASN A 182 17.05 -5.97 -18.04
C ASN A 182 16.16 -5.87 -19.27
N LEU A 183 15.00 -5.25 -19.10
CA LEU A 183 14.08 -4.87 -20.17
C LEU A 183 14.21 -3.37 -20.43
N GLU A 184 13.53 -2.88 -21.47
CA GLU A 184 13.63 -1.48 -21.94
C GLU A 184 13.31 -0.45 -20.84
N PHE A 185 12.32 -0.73 -19.99
CA PHE A 185 11.83 0.20 -18.96
C PHE A 185 11.88 -0.37 -17.54
N VAL A 186 12.21 -1.65 -17.38
CA VAL A 186 12.12 -2.37 -16.10
C VAL A 186 13.26 -3.37 -16.00
N THR A 187 13.81 -3.53 -14.81
CA THR A 187 14.72 -4.63 -14.48
C THR A 187 13.98 -5.65 -13.61
N ASN A 188 13.90 -6.89 -14.09
CA ASN A 188 13.37 -8.02 -13.34
C ASN A 188 14.51 -8.66 -12.55
N ILE A 189 14.31 -8.80 -11.23
CA ILE A 189 15.26 -9.45 -10.33
C ILE A 189 14.56 -10.63 -9.67
N ALA A 190 15.10 -11.83 -9.85
CA ALA A 190 14.60 -13.02 -9.18
C ALA A 190 15.36 -13.22 -7.86
N LEU A 191 14.62 -13.25 -6.75
CA LEU A 191 15.17 -13.43 -5.41
C LEU A 191 14.70 -14.76 -4.81
N GLN A 192 15.61 -15.49 -4.18
CA GLN A 192 15.30 -16.60 -3.28
C GLN A 192 15.48 -16.13 -1.84
N ILE A 193 14.44 -16.29 -1.03
CA ILE A 193 14.45 -15.88 0.37
C ILE A 193 14.36 -17.13 1.24
N LYS A 194 15.30 -17.28 2.17
CA LYS A 194 15.27 -18.31 3.22
C LYS A 194 15.11 -17.62 4.56
N SER A 195 14.20 -18.12 5.41
CA SER A 195 14.06 -17.67 6.79
C SER A 195 14.29 -18.84 7.75
N LYS A 196 15.00 -18.59 8.85
CA LYS A 196 15.25 -19.62 9.88
C LYS A 196 13.95 -20.13 10.53
N LYS A 197 12.90 -19.30 10.56
CA LYS A 197 11.58 -19.66 11.10
C LYS A 197 10.85 -20.69 10.22
N ARG A 198 10.96 -20.56 8.89
CA ARG A 198 10.37 -21.49 7.93
C ARG A 198 11.09 -22.84 7.90
N GLU A 199 12.40 -22.87 8.17
CA GLU A 199 13.17 -24.11 8.31
C GLU A 199 12.72 -24.94 9.52
N LEU A 200 12.41 -24.31 10.65
CA LEU A 200 11.89 -24.99 11.85
C LEU A 200 10.48 -25.54 11.61
N ASN A 201 9.59 -24.77 11.00
CA ASN A 201 8.24 -25.24 10.67
C ASN A 201 8.26 -26.41 9.66
N ASN A 202 9.14 -26.36 8.65
CA ASN A 202 9.26 -27.47 7.69
C ASN A 202 9.87 -28.74 8.31
N ARG A 203 10.76 -28.63 9.31
CA ARG A 203 11.26 -29.79 10.06
C ARG A 203 10.19 -30.44 10.93
N CYS A 204 9.37 -29.64 11.61
CA CYS A 204 8.28 -30.17 12.44
C CYS A 204 7.19 -30.89 11.63
N VAL A 205 6.96 -30.52 10.37
CA VAL A 205 6.02 -31.25 9.49
C VAL A 205 6.65 -32.55 8.93
N GLY A 206 7.98 -32.62 8.81
CA GLY A 206 8.70 -33.77 8.28
C GLY A 206 8.86 -34.96 9.25
N GLU A 207 8.68 -34.76 10.56
CA GLU A 207 8.84 -35.81 11.58
C GLU A 207 7.52 -36.51 11.97
N GLY A 208 6.40 -36.17 11.32
CA GLY A 208 5.06 -36.69 11.63
C GLY A 208 4.56 -37.85 10.75
N VAL A 209 5.39 -38.43 9.87
CA VAL A 209 5.00 -39.57 9.02
C VAL A 209 6.07 -40.66 9.08
N GLY A 210 6.08 -41.40 10.18
CA GLY A 210 6.78 -42.67 10.34
C GLY A 210 6.01 -43.47 11.38
N GLY A 211 5.23 -44.44 10.91
CA GLY A 211 4.41 -45.34 11.73
C GLY A 211 5.21 -46.38 12.49
#